data_AF-Q2IUJ0-F1
#
_entry.id   AF-Q2IUJ0-F1
#
_cell.length_a   1.000
_cell.length_b   1.000
_cell.length_c   1.000
_cell.angle_alpha   90.00
_cell.angle_beta   90.00
_cell.angle_gamma   90.00
#
_symmetry.space_group_name_H-M   'P 1'
#
loop_
_entity.id
_entity.type
_entity.pdbx_description
1 polymer ?
#
loop_
_entity_poly.entity_id
_entity_poly.type
_entity_poly.pdbx_seq_one_letter_code
_entity_poly.pdbx_strand_id
1 'polypeptide(L)'
;MTTPGALQTPAGSVFVFNVFSEDMDRFSANGSQVGGDPAIAAWSAGPAPARFTPGSLQVPRTLNPSDGPGKFFNGSNDIKVSWSGEIGACTVPIDGAKHPLLEDLALYVFRDNYYLIDSVGVLIESGSMLLTAR
;
A
#
# COMPACT_ATOMS: atom_id res chain seq x y z
N MET A 1 -29.17 -31.85 1.99
CA MET A 1 -27.93 -32.02 1.21
C MET A 1 -27.34 -30.63 1.04
N THR A 2 -26.45 -30.22 1.95
CA THR A 2 -25.82 -28.89 1.91
C THR A 2 -24.67 -28.94 0.93
N THR A 3 -24.76 -28.16 -0.15
CA THR A 3 -23.64 -27.94 -1.08
C THR A 3 -22.43 -27.50 -0.24
N PRO A 4 -21.26 -28.15 -0.40
CA PRO A 4 -20.04 -27.65 0.25
C PRO A 4 -19.85 -26.21 -0.21
N GLY A 5 -19.85 -25.27 0.74
CA GLY A 5 -19.55 -23.88 0.42
C GLY A 5 -18.20 -23.83 -0.29
N ALA A 6 -18.16 -23.23 -1.48
CA ALA A 6 -16.91 -23.03 -2.19
C ALA A 6 -15.93 -22.37 -1.21
N LEU A 7 -14.73 -22.94 -1.06
CA LEU A 7 -13.68 -22.33 -0.26
C LEU A 7 -13.35 -20.99 -0.92
N GLN A 8 -13.87 -19.90 -0.35
CA GLN A 8 -13.60 -18.56 -0.84
C GLN A 8 -12.16 -18.23 -0.44
N THR A 9 -11.24 -18.28 -1.40
CA THR A 9 -9.87 -17.82 -1.17
C THR A 9 -9.93 -16.32 -0.88
N PRO A 10 -9.39 -15.87 0.27
CA PRO A 10 -9.40 -14.44 0.60
C PRO A 10 -8.62 -13.65 -0.45
N ALA A 11 -9.05 -12.41 -0.70
CA ALA A 11 -8.30 -11.49 -1.54
C ALA A 11 -6.92 -11.21 -0.91
N GLY A 12 -5.93 -10.95 -1.77
CA GLY A 12 -4.62 -10.50 -1.36
C GLY A 12 -4.64 -9.07 -0.79
N SER A 13 -3.46 -8.58 -0.47
CA SER A 13 -3.23 -7.26 0.11
C SER A 13 -2.14 -6.49 -0.63
N VAL A 14 -2.14 -5.17 -0.47
CA VAL A 14 -0.96 -4.35 -0.77
C VAL A 14 -0.25 -4.08 0.54
N PHE A 15 0.99 -4.53 0.67
CA PHE A 15 1.87 -4.20 1.77
C PHE A 15 2.56 -2.88 1.43
N VAL A 16 2.21 -1.82 2.15
CA VAL A 16 2.74 -0.48 1.95
C VAL A 16 3.92 -0.29 2.88
N PHE A 17 5.08 0.08 2.34
CA PHE A 17 6.31 0.32 3.09
C PHE A 17 6.64 1.81 3.08
N ASN A 18 6.81 2.40 4.27
CA ASN A 18 7.36 3.75 4.40
C ASN A 18 8.88 3.66 4.33
N VAL A 19 9.43 4.01 3.17
CA VAL A 19 10.88 4.00 2.93
C VAL A 19 11.50 5.35 3.31
N PHE A 20 10.70 6.38 3.53
CA PHE A 20 11.20 7.66 4.01
C PHE A 20 11.67 7.56 5.48
N SER A 21 12.62 8.40 5.86
CA SER A 21 13.27 8.36 7.18
C SER A 21 12.41 8.89 8.33
N GLU A 22 11.23 9.42 8.04
CA GLU A 22 10.29 9.99 9.01
C GLU A 22 9.00 9.18 9.10
N ASP A 23 8.32 9.26 10.24
CA ASP A 23 7.02 8.64 10.43
C ASP A 23 6.02 9.18 9.41
N MET A 24 5.31 8.29 8.74
CA MET A 24 4.20 8.64 7.90
C MET A 24 2.97 8.82 8.79
N ASP A 25 2.75 10.06 9.25
CA ASP A 25 1.63 10.45 10.12
C ASP A 25 0.28 9.98 9.58
N ARG A 26 0.09 10.07 8.25
CA ARG A 26 -1.12 9.62 7.57
C ARG A 26 -0.81 8.85 6.31
N PHE A 27 -1.51 7.75 6.12
CA PHE A 27 -1.64 7.04 4.86
C PHE A 27 -3.12 6.91 4.52
N SER A 28 -3.51 7.30 3.31
CA SER A 28 -4.88 7.16 2.81
C SER A 28 -4.87 6.48 1.46
N ALA A 29 -5.73 5.45 1.34
CA ALA A 29 -6.03 4.79 0.09
C ALA A 29 -7.48 5.10 -0.31
N ASN A 30 -7.67 5.63 -1.51
CA ASN A 30 -8.98 5.93 -2.09
C ASN A 30 -9.87 6.77 -1.17
N GLY A 31 -9.28 7.76 -0.48
CA GLY A 31 -10.00 8.76 0.32
C GLY A 31 -10.29 8.39 1.78
N SER A 32 -9.93 7.20 2.26
CA SER A 32 -10.00 6.86 3.69
C SER A 32 -8.61 6.67 4.28
N GLN A 33 -8.41 7.11 5.52
CA GLN A 33 -7.19 6.84 6.27
C GLN A 33 -7.11 5.34 6.62
N VAL A 34 -5.90 4.78 6.53
CA VAL A 34 -5.59 3.40 6.89
C VAL A 34 -4.37 3.42 7.82
N GLY A 35 -4.34 2.55 8.82
CA GLY A 35 -3.30 2.56 9.87
C GLY A 35 -3.67 3.42 11.08
N GLY A 36 -2.76 3.44 12.06
CA GLY A 36 -2.92 4.13 13.35
C GLY A 36 -2.24 5.50 13.38
N ASP A 37 -1.65 5.83 14.54
CA ASP A 37 -0.84 7.04 14.76
C ASP A 37 0.56 6.63 15.31
N PRO A 38 1.64 6.74 14.51
CA PRO A 38 1.63 7.13 13.09
C PRO A 38 0.97 6.06 12.21
N ALA A 39 0.53 6.42 11.00
CA ALA A 39 -0.10 5.46 10.08
C ALA A 39 0.90 4.38 9.66
N ILE A 40 2.13 4.77 9.35
CA ILE A 40 3.26 3.86 9.11
C ILE A 40 4.51 4.47 9.76
N ALA A 41 5.11 3.76 10.73
CA ALA A 41 6.34 4.21 11.37
C ALA A 41 7.50 4.36 10.36
N ALA A 42 8.52 5.12 10.74
CA ALA A 42 9.79 5.22 10.07
C ALA A 42 10.58 3.90 10.15
N TRP A 43 11.83 3.95 9.71
CA TRP A 43 12.76 2.85 9.87
C TRP A 43 13.02 2.54 11.35
N SER A 44 13.10 1.25 11.67
CA SER A 44 13.42 0.76 13.02
C SER A 44 14.50 -0.31 12.97
N ALA A 45 15.11 -0.58 14.12
CA ALA A 45 15.97 -1.75 14.28
C ALA A 45 15.10 -3.01 14.17
N GLY A 46 15.33 -3.79 13.12
CA GLY A 46 14.68 -5.07 12.89
C GLY A 46 15.24 -6.20 13.77
N PRO A 47 14.66 -7.41 13.68
CA PRO A 47 15.07 -8.57 14.47
C PRO A 47 16.56 -8.90 14.30
N ALA A 48 17.18 -9.48 15.33
CA ALA A 48 18.59 -9.83 15.31
C ALA A 48 18.93 -10.86 14.19
N PRO A 49 20.05 -10.71 13.46
CA PRO A 49 21.02 -9.60 13.56
C PRO A 49 20.40 -8.28 13.09
N ALA A 50 20.64 -7.19 13.82
CA ALA A 50 19.96 -5.91 13.61
C ALA A 50 20.08 -5.46 12.14
N ARG A 51 18.97 -5.57 11.40
CA ARG A 51 18.81 -5.02 10.06
C ARG A 51 17.89 -3.82 10.18
N PHE A 52 18.22 -2.71 9.54
CA PHE A 52 17.25 -1.62 9.41
C PHE A 52 16.06 -2.14 8.59
N THR A 53 14.85 -1.96 9.10
CA THR A 53 13.60 -2.39 8.44
C THR A 53 12.66 -1.20 8.36
N PRO A 54 12.08 -0.91 7.18
CA PRO A 54 11.07 0.14 7.05
C PRO A 54 9.78 -0.27 7.76
N GLY A 55 9.02 0.70 8.28
CA GLY A 55 7.67 0.45 8.75
C GLY A 55 6.77 -0.02 7.60
N SER A 56 5.78 -0.85 7.90
CA SER A 56 4.85 -1.38 6.91
C SER A 56 3.40 -1.40 7.39
N LEU A 57 2.47 -1.29 6.45
CA LEU A 57 1.03 -1.39 6.68
C LEU A 57 0.41 -2.33 5.64
N GLN A 58 -0.37 -3.30 6.09
CA GLN A 58 -1.15 -4.15 5.20
C GLN A 58 -2.48 -3.48 4.86
N VAL A 59 -2.77 -3.33 3.56
CA VAL A 59 -4.02 -2.75 3.07
C VAL A 59 -4.75 -3.78 2.20
N PRO A 60 -5.97 -4.20 2.53
CA PRO A 60 -6.69 -5.22 1.76
C PRO A 60 -6.96 -4.81 0.30
N ARG A 61 -7.00 -5.79 -0.61
CA ARG A 61 -7.50 -5.61 -1.97
C ARG A 61 -8.98 -5.98 -2.09
N THR A 62 -9.66 -5.37 -3.05
CA THR A 62 -11.05 -5.64 -3.45
C THR A 62 -11.14 -5.72 -4.97
N LEU A 63 -12.22 -6.31 -5.47
CA LEU A 63 -12.50 -6.34 -6.90
C LEU A 63 -12.86 -4.95 -7.45
N ASN A 64 -13.66 -4.16 -6.73
CA ASN A 64 -14.29 -2.95 -7.25
C ASN A 64 -14.16 -1.74 -6.30
N PRO A 65 -14.06 -0.51 -6.85
CA PRO A 65 -14.11 0.72 -6.06
C PRO A 65 -15.37 0.86 -5.19
N SER A 66 -16.47 0.24 -5.60
CA SER A 66 -17.76 0.27 -4.89
C SER A 66 -17.74 -0.43 -3.53
N ASP A 67 -16.71 -1.24 -3.23
CA ASP A 67 -16.60 -1.98 -1.97
C ASP A 67 -16.07 -1.11 -0.80
N GLY A 68 -15.94 0.19 -1.05
CA GLY A 68 -15.63 1.24 -0.08
C GLY A 68 -14.16 1.72 -0.10
N PRO A 69 -13.89 2.89 0.47
CA PRO A 69 -12.55 3.47 0.52
C PRO A 69 -11.64 2.74 1.52
N GLY A 70 -10.34 3.06 1.53
CA GLY A 70 -9.36 2.47 2.46
C GLY A 70 -8.84 1.09 2.03
N LYS A 71 -9.04 0.73 0.77
CA LYS A 71 -8.62 -0.54 0.16
C LYS A 71 -8.07 -0.29 -1.23
N PHE A 72 -7.28 -1.21 -1.75
CA PHE A 72 -6.85 -1.19 -3.16
C PHE A 72 -7.82 -1.98 -4.03
N PHE A 73 -8.03 -1.56 -5.27
CA PHE A 73 -8.80 -2.31 -6.27
C PHE A 73 -8.07 -2.39 -7.61
N ASN A 74 -8.56 -3.26 -8.49
CA ASN A 74 -8.05 -3.36 -9.86
C ASN A 74 -8.46 -2.11 -10.65
N GLY A 75 -7.50 -1.27 -11.00
CA GLY A 75 -7.74 0.06 -11.57
C GLY A 75 -6.77 1.10 -10.99
N SER A 76 -7.15 2.37 -11.04
CA SER A 76 -6.38 3.49 -10.50
C SER A 76 -6.72 3.75 -9.04
N ASN A 77 -5.73 3.70 -8.16
CA ASN A 77 -5.91 3.91 -6.72
C ASN A 77 -5.27 5.23 -6.29
N ASP A 78 -6.04 6.14 -5.70
CA ASP A 78 -5.54 7.42 -5.23
C ASP A 78 -4.92 7.27 -3.85
N ILE A 79 -3.62 7.58 -3.74
CA ILE A 79 -2.85 7.49 -2.50
C ILE A 79 -2.52 8.90 -2.04
N LYS A 80 -2.79 9.17 -0.76
CA LYS A 80 -2.37 10.40 -0.09
C LYS A 80 -1.61 10.06 1.17
N VAL A 81 -0.49 10.71 1.37
CA VAL A 81 0.37 10.51 2.53
C VAL A 81 0.73 11.85 3.16
N SER A 82 1.06 11.85 4.44
CA SER A 82 1.73 12.99 5.05
C SER A 82 2.81 12.54 6.00
N TRP A 83 3.91 13.28 5.97
CA TRP A 83 4.99 13.27 6.94
C TRP A 83 5.02 14.62 7.66
N SER A 84 5.95 14.81 8.58
CA SER A 84 6.08 16.06 9.33
C SER A 84 6.32 17.25 8.39
N GLY A 85 5.28 18.05 8.15
CA GLY A 85 5.33 19.25 7.31
C GLY A 85 5.16 19.02 5.79
N GLU A 86 5.02 17.78 5.33
CA GLU A 86 4.89 17.47 3.89
C GLU A 86 3.64 16.64 3.61
N ILE A 87 2.97 16.92 2.49
CA ILE A 87 1.89 16.10 1.95
C ILE A 87 2.31 15.58 0.58
N GLY A 88 2.17 14.28 0.37
CA GLY A 88 2.39 13.62 -0.91
C GLY A 88 1.10 13.03 -1.46
N ALA A 89 0.95 13.04 -2.78
CA ALA A 89 -0.12 12.32 -3.46
C ALA A 89 0.39 11.62 -4.72
N CYS A 90 -0.14 10.45 -5.02
CA CYS A 90 0.07 9.76 -6.29
C CYS A 90 -1.14 8.89 -6.64
N THR A 91 -1.17 8.38 -7.87
CA THR A 91 -2.17 7.40 -8.31
C THR A 91 -1.43 6.11 -8.68
N VAL A 92 -1.81 5.00 -8.05
CA VAL A 92 -1.19 3.68 -8.25
C VAL A 92 -2.12 2.79 -9.08
N PRO A 93 -1.81 2.53 -10.37
CA PRO A 93 -2.58 1.60 -11.18
C PRO A 93 -2.27 0.13 -10.81
N ILE A 94 -3.30 -0.70 -10.79
CA ILE A 94 -3.19 -2.16 -10.64
C ILE A 94 -3.99 -2.82 -11.77
N ASP A 95 -3.30 -3.50 -12.68
CA ASP A 95 -3.93 -4.29 -13.74
C ASP A 95 -4.31 -5.68 -13.20
N GLY A 96 -5.59 -5.88 -12.89
CA GLY A 96 -6.12 -7.14 -12.36
C GLY A 96 -6.03 -8.33 -13.32
N ALA A 97 -5.83 -8.10 -14.63
CA ALA A 97 -5.62 -9.18 -15.59
C ALA A 97 -4.20 -9.73 -15.53
N LYS A 98 -3.23 -8.90 -15.13
CA LYS A 98 -1.82 -9.29 -14.93
C LYS A 98 -1.52 -9.68 -13.49
N HIS A 99 -2.18 -9.03 -12.53
CA HIS A 99 -2.01 -9.20 -11.09
C HIS A 99 -3.34 -9.58 -10.44
N PRO A 100 -3.70 -10.88 -10.45
CA PRO A 100 -4.97 -11.37 -9.94
C PRO A 100 -5.26 -10.89 -8.51
N LEU A 101 -6.54 -10.79 -8.13
CA LEU A 101 -6.96 -10.28 -6.82
C LEU A 101 -6.40 -11.07 -5.63
N LEU A 102 -6.06 -12.35 -5.84
CA LEU A 102 -5.51 -13.24 -4.81
C LEU A 102 -4.00 -13.01 -4.56
N GLU A 103 -3.34 -12.22 -5.40
CA GLU A 103 -1.92 -11.91 -5.27
C GLU A 103 -1.69 -10.79 -4.26
N ASP A 104 -0.67 -10.95 -3.42
CA ASP A 104 -0.13 -9.89 -2.59
C ASP A 104 0.87 -9.03 -3.38
N LEU A 105 0.78 -7.71 -3.22
CA LEU A 105 1.67 -6.75 -3.86
C LEU A 105 2.41 -5.94 -2.79
N ALA A 106 3.56 -5.36 -3.16
CA ALA A 106 4.33 -4.48 -2.30
C ALA A 106 4.40 -3.06 -2.89
N LEU A 107 3.98 -2.06 -2.13
CA LEU A 107 4.09 -0.64 -2.50
C LEU A 107 5.14 0.03 -1.62
N TYR A 108 6.29 0.38 -2.21
CA TYR A 108 7.33 1.14 -1.54
C TYR A 108 7.12 2.62 -1.79
N VAL A 109 6.88 3.39 -0.73
CA VAL A 109 6.67 4.84 -0.79
C VAL A 109 7.94 5.54 -0.30
N PHE A 110 8.58 6.26 -1.22
CA PHE A 110 9.68 7.18 -0.95
C PHE A 110 9.13 8.61 -0.90
N ARG A 111 9.98 9.57 -0.53
CA ARG A 111 9.61 10.99 -0.52
C ARG A 111 9.12 11.45 -1.89
N ASP A 112 9.92 11.24 -2.94
CA ASP A 112 9.63 11.78 -4.28
C ASP A 112 9.01 10.76 -5.24
N ASN A 113 8.99 9.47 -4.90
CA ASN A 113 8.59 8.41 -5.82
C ASN A 113 7.90 7.25 -5.10
N TYR A 114 7.21 6.41 -5.86
CA TYR A 114 6.72 5.12 -5.39
C TYR A 114 7.10 4.00 -6.37
N TYR A 115 7.13 2.78 -5.86
CA TYR A 115 7.36 1.57 -6.64
C TYR A 115 6.38 0.48 -6.20
N LEU A 116 5.60 -0.04 -7.15
CA LEU A 116 4.72 -1.19 -6.95
C LEU A 116 5.41 -2.43 -7.51
N ILE A 117 5.52 -3.46 -6.68
CA ILE A 117 6.25 -4.69 -6.96
C ILE A 117 5.32 -5.89 -6.73
N ASP A 118 5.43 -6.90 -7.56
CA ASP A 118 4.67 -8.15 -7.43
C ASP A 118 5.27 -9.09 -6.37
N SER A 119 4.61 -10.23 -6.15
CA SER A 119 5.02 -11.22 -5.15
C SER A 119 6.37 -11.89 -5.44
N VAL A 120 6.89 -11.79 -6.67
CA VAL A 120 8.16 -12.37 -7.10
C VAL A 120 9.27 -11.33 -7.28
N GLY A 121 9.02 -10.06 -6.91
CA GLY A 121 10.01 -8.99 -6.93
C GLY A 121 10.13 -8.26 -8.28
N VAL A 122 9.19 -8.44 -9.20
CA VAL A 122 9.14 -7.71 -10.47
C VAL A 122 8.47 -6.36 -10.26
N LEU A 123 9.10 -5.30 -10.76
CA LEU A 123 8.52 -3.96 -10.78
C LEU A 123 7.31 -3.95 -11.73
N ILE A 124 6.13 -3.69 -11.17
CA ILE A 124 4.87 -3.54 -11.90
C ILE A 124 4.74 -2.11 -12.42
N GLU A 125 4.97 -1.14 -11.53
CA GLU A 125 4.73 0.28 -11.80
C GLU A 125 5.62 1.15 -10.93
N SER A 126 5.95 2.35 -11.41
CA SER A 126 6.63 3.37 -10.63
C SER A 126 6.21 4.76 -11.07
N GLY A 127 6.23 5.72 -10.16
CA GLY A 127 5.90 7.10 -10.49
C GLY A 127 6.35 8.07 -9.42
N SER A 128 6.14 9.35 -9.69
CA SER A 128 6.50 10.42 -8.76
C SER A 128 5.39 10.69 -7.74
N MET A 129 5.79 11.10 -6.55
CA MET A 129 4.92 11.69 -5.54
C MET A 129 4.78 13.18 -5.83
N LEU A 130 3.55 13.66 -5.97
CA LEU A 130 3.27 15.09 -6.02
C LEU A 130 3.37 15.64 -4.60
N LEU A 131 4.49 16.30 -4.30
CA LEU A 131 4.74 16.90 -3.00
C LEU A 131 4.22 18.33 -2.94
N THR A 132 3.59 18.66 -1.81
CA THR A 132 3.19 20.03 -1.47
C THR A 132 3.64 20.32 -0.04
N ALA A 133 4.24 21.48 0.17
CA ALA A 133 4.51 21.97 1.53
C ALA A 133 3.19 22.26 2.26
N ARG A 134 3.12 21.90 3.55
CA ARG A 134 1.96 22.22 4.40
C ARG A 134 1.88 23.71 4.74
#